data_AF-M5U7W2-F1
#
_entry.id   AF-M5U7W2-F1
#
_cell.length_a   1.000
_cell.length_b   1.000
_cell.length_c   1.000
_cell.angle_alpha   90.00
_cell.angle_beta   90.00
_cell.angle_gamma   90.00
#
_symmetry.space_group_name_H-M   'P 1'
#
loop_
_entity.id
_entity.type
_entity.pdbx_description
1 polymer ?
#
loop_
_entity_poly.entity_id
_entity_poly.type
_entity_poly.pdbx_seq_one_letter_code
_entity_poly.pdbx_strand_id
1 'polypeptide(L)' 'MNQFTKATRIHLFAVMLISGAVLCGCDNKETVLDVDTPDGGVEVQRDLDNGELSVDVED' A
#
# COMPACT_ATOMS: atom_id res chain seq x y z
N MET A 1 -13.06 -32.29 -23.83
CA MET A 1 -13.56 -31.81 -22.52
C MET A 1 -12.42 -31.18 -21.72
N ASN A 2 -11.89 -30.01 -22.15
CA ASN A 2 -10.72 -29.38 -21.49
C ASN A 2 -10.91 -27.87 -21.22
N GLN A 3 -12.08 -27.30 -21.56
CA GLN A 3 -12.34 -25.86 -21.35
C GLN A 3 -12.80 -25.57 -19.91
N PHE A 4 -13.56 -26.50 -19.30
CA PHE A 4 -14.08 -26.34 -17.94
C PHE A 4 -12.95 -26.34 -16.88
N THR A 5 -11.94 -27.22 -17.04
CA THR A 5 -10.79 -27.29 -16.14
C THR A 5 -9.88 -26.07 -16.23
N LYS A 6 -9.83 -25.38 -17.39
CA LYS A 6 -9.09 -24.12 -17.55
C LYS A 6 -9.81 -22.96 -16.84
N ALA A 7 -11.12 -22.85 -17.03
CA ALA A 7 -11.93 -21.82 -16.39
C ALA A 7 -11.88 -21.92 -14.86
N THR A 8 -11.97 -23.14 -14.31
CA THR A 8 -11.85 -23.38 -12.86
C THR A 8 -10.47 -22.99 -12.31
N ARG A 9 -9.39 -23.26 -13.06
CA ARG A 9 -8.03 -22.88 -12.66
C ARG A 9 -7.80 -21.37 -12.69
N ILE A 10 -8.34 -20.68 -13.69
CA ILE A 10 -8.28 -19.21 -13.78
C ILE A 10 -9.06 -18.57 -12.64
N HIS A 11 -10.24 -19.10 -12.30
CA HIS A 11 -11.04 -18.61 -11.18
C HIS A 11 -10.30 -18.74 -9.85
N LEU A 12 -9.64 -19.89 -9.62
CA LEU A 12 -8.90 -20.14 -8.39
C LEU A 12 -7.68 -19.22 -8.25
N PHE A 13 -6.98 -18.94 -9.35
CA PHE A 13 -5.89 -17.96 -9.38
C PHE A 13 -6.36 -16.52 -9.14
N ALA A 14 -7.49 -16.12 -9.72
CA ALA A 14 -8.03 -14.78 -9.56
C ALA A 14 -8.42 -14.48 -8.09
N VAL A 15 -9.07 -15.43 -7.41
CA VAL A 15 -9.44 -15.29 -5.99
C VAL A 15 -8.21 -15.19 -5.08
N MET A 16 -7.14 -15.92 -5.39
CA MET A 16 -5.88 -15.86 -4.64
C MET A 16 -5.18 -14.50 -4.78
N LEU A 17 -5.20 -13.89 -5.97
CA LEU A 17 -4.59 -12.57 -6.18
C LEU A 17 -5.38 -11.44 -5.49
N ILE A 18 -6.72 -11.51 -5.53
CA ILE A 18 -7.58 -10.51 -4.90
C ILE A 18 -7.42 -10.55 -3.37
N SER A 19 -7.36 -11.74 -2.77
CA SER A 19 -7.13 -11.87 -1.32
C SER A 19 -5.74 -11.37 -0.89
N GLY A 20 -4.71 -11.56 -1.72
CA GLY A 20 -3.39 -10.98 -1.48
C GLY A 20 -3.39 -9.44 -1.50
N ALA A 21 -4.15 -8.82 -2.41
CA ALA A 21 -4.24 -7.36 -2.51
C ALA A 21 -5.07 -6.70 -1.40
N VAL A 22 -6.00 -7.44 -0.78
CA VAL A 22 -6.77 -6.93 0.37
C VAL A 22 -5.97 -7.03 1.68
N LEU A 23 -5.10 -8.04 1.82
CA LEU A 23 -4.26 -8.22 3.00
C LEU A 23 -2.98 -7.40 2.95
N CYS A 24 -2.37 -7.26 1.77
CA CYS A 24 -1.37 -6.25 1.49
C CYS A 24 -2.10 -4.95 1.20
N GLY A 25 -2.71 -4.36 2.23
CA GLY A 25 -3.21 -2.98 2.16
C GLY A 25 -2.18 -2.15 1.43
N CYS A 26 -2.57 -1.63 0.27
CA CYS A 26 -1.69 -0.87 -0.59
C CYS A 26 -1.47 0.47 0.11
N ASP A 27 -0.50 0.49 1.03
CA ASP A 27 -0.20 1.56 1.97
C ASP A 27 -0.19 2.91 1.22
N ASN A 28 -1.30 3.65 1.31
CA ASN A 28 -1.58 4.80 0.45
C ASN A 28 -1.11 6.07 1.14
N LYS A 29 0.17 6.08 1.50
CA LYS A 29 0.81 7.22 2.18
C LYS A 29 1.54 8.08 1.17
N GLU A 30 1.39 9.38 1.31
CA GLU A 30 2.09 10.39 0.52
C GLU A 30 2.95 11.25 1.46
N THR A 31 4.23 11.42 1.13
CA THR A 31 5.09 12.40 1.80
C THR A 31 4.70 13.81 1.32
N VAL A 32 4.20 14.62 2.24
CA VAL A 32 3.69 15.98 1.97
C VAL A 32 4.80 17.01 2.09
N LEU A 33 5.70 16.82 3.05
CA LEU A 33 6.81 17.71 3.31
C LEU A 33 7.97 16.88 3.86
N ASP A 34 9.14 17.09 3.28
CA ASP A 34 10.38 16.48 3.72
C ASP A 34 11.44 17.59 3.75
N VAL A 35 11.98 17.86 4.94
CA VAL A 35 12.95 18.91 5.18
C VAL A 35 14.14 18.33 5.92
N ASP A 36 15.24 18.17 5.19
CA ASP A 36 16.54 17.84 5.76
C ASP A 36 17.24 19.10 6.28
N THR A 37 17.69 19.03 7.54
CA THR A 37 18.59 20.02 8.12
C THR A 37 19.88 19.35 8.62
N PRO A 38 21.00 20.09 8.75
CA PRO A 38 22.25 19.52 9.24
C PRO A 38 22.18 18.94 10.67
N ASP A 39 21.23 19.41 11.48
CA ASP A 39 20.98 18.99 12.86
C ASP A 39 19.70 18.13 12.98
N GLY A 40 19.29 17.44 11.89
CA GLY A 40 18.10 16.57 11.89
C GLY A 40 17.08 16.90 10.80
N GLY A 41 16.01 16.13 10.71
CA GLY A 41 15.02 16.20 9.64
C GLY A 41 13.59 16.28 10.15
N VAL A 42 12.68 16.81 9.32
CA VAL A 42 11.23 16.73 9.56
C VAL A 42 10.56 16.13 8.34
N GLU A 43 9.92 14.98 8.54
CA GLU A 43 9.08 14.33 7.53
C GLU A 43 7.61 14.40 7.95
N VAL A 44 6.76 14.81 7.02
CA VAL A 44 5.31 14.83 7.20
C VAL A 44 4.69 13.92 6.16
N GLN A 45 4.02 12.87 6.63
CA GLN A 45 3.31 11.91 5.80
C GLN A 45 1.80 12.07 6.00
N ARG A 46 1.06 11.96 4.91
CA ARG A 46 -0.41 11.94 4.93
C ARG A 46 -0.90 10.61 4.38
N ASP A 47 -1.75 9.97 5.15
CA ASP A 47 -2.51 8.81 4.73
C ASP A 47 -3.68 9.28 3.82
N LEU A 48 -3.72 8.80 2.58
CA LEU A 48 -4.74 9.16 1.61
C LEU A 48 -6.06 8.40 1.80
N ASP A 49 -6.05 7.31 2.57
CA ASP A 49 -7.21 6.48 2.82
C ASP A 49 -8.08 7.07 3.93
N ASN A 50 -7.48 7.60 5.00
CA ASN A 50 -8.19 8.14 6.16
C ASN A 50 -7.93 9.64 6.42
N GLY A 51 -6.94 10.25 5.77
CA GLY A 51 -6.54 11.64 5.97
C GLY A 51 -5.70 11.90 7.22
N GLU A 52 -5.19 10.86 7.89
CA GLU A 52 -4.29 10.93 9.04
C GLU A 52 -2.97 11.58 8.64
N LEU A 53 -2.43 12.41 9.54
CA LEU A 53 -1.17 13.10 9.33
C LEU A 53 -0.17 12.62 10.38
N SER A 54 0.93 12.05 9.91
CA SER A 54 2.08 11.62 10.73
C SER A 54 3.20 12.63 10.56
N VAL A 55 3.83 13.00 11.67
CA VAL A 55 4.99 13.90 11.68
C VAL A 55 6.12 13.19 12.41
N ASP A 56 7.20 12.95 11.71
CA ASP A 56 8.43 12.37 12.22
C ASP A 56 9.49 13.47 12.32
N VAL A 57 10.11 13.59 13.49
CA VAL A 57 11.17 14.56 13.76
C VAL A 57 12.40 13.77 14.18
N GLU A 58 13.48 13.94 13.43
CA GLU A 58 14.79 13.37 13.73
C GLU A 58 15.66 14.43 14.44
N ASP A 59 16.28 14.04 15.56
CA ASP A 59 17.22 14.85 16.36
C ASP A 59 18.69 14.64 15.95
#